data_AF-A0A2T4WVG4-F1
#
_entry.id   AF-A0A2T4WVG4-F1
#
_cell.length_a   1.000
_cell.length_b   1.000
_cell.length_c   1.000
_cell.angle_alpha   90.00
_cell.angle_beta   90.00
_cell.angle_gamma   90.00
#
_symmetry.space_group_name_H-M   'P 1'
#
loop_
_entity.id
_entity.type
_entity.pdbx_description
1 polymer ?
#
loop_
_entity_poly.entity_id
_entity_poly.type
_entity_poly.pdbx_seq_one_letter_code
_entity_poly.pdbx_strand_id
1 'polypeptide(L)'
;MKYPIGIQDFRKLREGGFVYVDKTQHIFNLLQGGNYFFLSRPRRFGKSLLLSTMNELYCGSRDLFDGLWIQDQWDWEQLQRPVIWLKFASQGIRTMGLLAGLQHMLDSEAKRLNVVLTEQDFSLKFRELIKKAAGDSKVVLLIDEYDKPIIDNLDHIPLAEANRDVLKSFYSVLKDSDPYIELLFITGVSAFSKVSIFSDLNNLSNLTLSIH
;
A
#
# COMPACT_ATOMS: atom_id res chain seq x y z
N MET A 1 23.70 -2.36 -20.79
CA MET A 1 22.56 -2.81 -19.96
C MET A 1 22.64 -2.11 -18.60
N LYS A 2 21.63 -1.32 -18.19
CA LYS A 2 21.63 -0.59 -16.90
C LYS A 2 20.89 -1.40 -15.84
N TYR A 3 21.56 -1.77 -14.75
CA TYR A 3 20.94 -2.53 -13.66
C TYR A 3 20.28 -1.59 -12.63
N PRO A 4 19.05 -1.87 -12.17
CA PRO A 4 18.30 -1.01 -11.25
C PRO A 4 18.73 -1.18 -9.79
N ILE A 5 20.02 -1.06 -9.49
CA ILE A 5 20.52 -1.26 -8.13
C ILE A 5 19.97 -0.15 -7.22
N GLY A 6 19.19 -0.53 -6.21
CA GLY A 6 18.58 0.40 -5.25
C GLY A 6 17.38 1.19 -5.79
N ILE A 7 16.94 0.95 -7.03
CA ILE A 7 15.75 1.59 -7.59
C ILE A 7 14.52 0.79 -7.19
N GLN A 8 13.60 1.46 -6.50
CA GLN A 8 12.34 0.89 -6.01
C GLN A 8 11.11 1.56 -6.60
N ASP A 9 11.33 2.53 -7.49
CA ASP A 9 10.28 3.28 -8.15
C ASP A 9 10.19 2.82 -9.61
N PHE A 10 9.03 2.31 -10.00
CA PHE A 10 8.79 1.71 -11.31
C PHE A 10 8.92 2.76 -12.41
N ARG A 11 8.35 3.95 -12.23
CA ARG A 11 8.48 5.05 -13.19
C ARG A 11 9.94 5.40 -13.46
N LYS A 12 10.72 5.66 -12.42
CA LYS A 12 12.16 5.95 -12.52
C LYS A 12 12.94 4.82 -13.20
N LEU A 13 12.55 3.56 -12.94
CA LEU A 13 13.15 2.39 -13.57
C LEU A 13 12.89 2.40 -15.08
N ARG A 14 11.64 2.63 -15.49
CA ARG A 14 11.21 2.62 -16.89
C ARG A 14 11.75 3.81 -17.67
N GLU A 15 11.55 5.03 -17.18
CA GLU A 15 12.05 6.26 -17.81
C GLU A 15 13.59 6.31 -17.86
N GLY A 16 14.28 5.70 -16.89
CA GLY A 16 15.74 5.62 -16.86
C GLY A 16 16.36 4.59 -17.81
N GLY A 17 15.55 3.76 -18.48
CA GLY A 17 16.00 2.69 -19.37
C GLY A 17 16.74 1.56 -18.63
N PHE A 18 16.35 1.29 -17.39
CA PHE A 18 16.91 0.19 -16.60
C PHE A 18 16.26 -1.14 -17.00
N VAL A 19 16.99 -2.25 -16.80
CA VAL A 19 16.42 -3.58 -16.97
C VAL A 19 15.29 -3.80 -15.98
N TYR A 20 14.12 -4.18 -16.51
CA TYR A 20 12.98 -4.64 -15.74
C TYR A 20 12.73 -6.11 -16.09
N VAL A 21 12.65 -6.97 -15.07
CA VAL A 21 12.19 -8.35 -15.27
C VAL A 21 10.68 -8.32 -15.24
N ASP A 22 10.06 -8.58 -16.39
CA ASP A 22 8.61 -8.52 -16.50
C ASP A 22 7.94 -9.61 -15.65
N LYS A 23 7.15 -9.15 -14.67
CA LYS A 23 6.30 -9.97 -13.79
C LYS A 23 4.85 -9.53 -13.84
N THR A 24 4.47 -8.71 -14.83
CA THR A 24 3.15 -8.10 -14.84
C THR A 24 2.03 -9.11 -15.09
N GLN A 25 2.33 -10.26 -15.71
CA GLN A 25 1.39 -11.38 -15.77
C GLN A 25 1.01 -11.93 -14.39
N HIS A 26 1.99 -12.06 -13.50
CA HIS A 26 1.71 -12.49 -12.13
C HIS A 26 0.89 -11.44 -11.37
N ILE A 27 1.16 -10.15 -11.58
CA ILE A 27 0.35 -9.07 -11.01
C ILE A 27 -1.09 -9.18 -11.51
N PHE A 28 -1.30 -9.33 -12.82
CA PHE A 28 -2.63 -9.47 -13.39
C PHE A 28 -3.39 -10.66 -12.80
N ASN A 29 -2.80 -11.85 -12.83
CA ASN A 29 -3.42 -13.06 -12.29
C ASN A 29 -3.73 -12.92 -10.79
N LEU A 30 -2.85 -12.27 -10.04
CA LEU A 30 -3.07 -12.00 -8.63
C LEU A 30 -4.32 -11.12 -8.42
N LEU A 31 -4.45 -10.04 -9.20
CA LEU A 31 -5.60 -9.13 -9.12
C LEU A 31 -6.93 -9.77 -9.53
N GLN A 32 -6.91 -10.81 -10.36
CA GLN A 32 -8.11 -11.61 -10.66
C GLN A 32 -8.52 -12.55 -9.52
N GLY A 33 -7.58 -12.92 -8.64
CA GLY A 33 -7.79 -13.90 -7.58
C GLY A 33 -8.38 -13.33 -6.28
N GLY A 34 -8.52 -12.02 -6.16
CA GLY A 34 -9.09 -11.36 -5.00
C GLY A 34 -8.69 -9.90 -4.86
N ASN A 35 -9.12 -9.28 -3.76
CA ASN A 35 -9.02 -7.83 -3.57
C ASN A 35 -8.19 -7.45 -2.33
N TYR A 36 -7.87 -8.39 -1.44
CA TYR A 36 -7.21 -8.11 -0.16
C TYR A 36 -5.97 -9.00 0.00
N PHE A 37 -4.80 -8.40 -0.13
CA PHE A 37 -3.52 -9.10 -0.15
C PHE A 37 -2.58 -8.63 0.93
N PHE A 38 -1.84 -9.59 1.48
CA PHE A 38 -0.75 -9.36 2.40
C PHE A 38 0.52 -10.08 1.91
N LEU A 39 1.63 -9.34 1.83
CA LEU A 39 2.93 -9.88 1.48
C LEU A 39 3.95 -9.53 2.57
N SER A 40 4.29 -10.52 3.41
CA SER A 40 5.47 -10.42 4.28
C SER A 40 6.69 -10.97 3.57
N ARG A 41 7.78 -10.19 3.51
CA ARG A 41 9.10 -10.66 3.05
C ARG A 41 10.19 -9.87 3.80
N PRO A 42 11.44 -10.34 3.86
CA PRO A 42 12.53 -9.54 4.40
C PRO A 42 12.73 -8.21 3.64
N ARG A 43 13.49 -7.28 4.24
CA ARG A 43 13.82 -5.99 3.61
C ARG A 43 14.61 -6.21 2.32
N ARG A 44 14.43 -5.32 1.33
CA ARG A 44 15.11 -5.34 0.00
C ARG A 44 14.72 -6.47 -0.96
N PHE A 45 13.53 -7.07 -0.77
CA PHE A 45 12.97 -8.10 -1.67
C PHE A 45 11.99 -7.53 -2.73
N GLY A 46 12.15 -6.26 -3.13
CA GLY A 46 11.37 -5.69 -4.25
C GLY A 46 9.91 -5.34 -3.96
N LYS A 47 9.46 -5.38 -2.69
CA LYS A 47 8.06 -5.07 -2.31
C LYS A 47 7.63 -3.67 -2.73
N SER A 48 8.45 -2.66 -2.45
CA SER A 48 8.15 -1.27 -2.84
C SER A 48 8.14 -1.08 -4.35
N LEU A 49 8.96 -1.82 -5.11
CA LEU A 49 8.89 -1.82 -6.57
C LEU A 49 7.57 -2.43 -7.06
N LEU A 50 7.13 -3.54 -6.48
CA LEU A 50 5.82 -4.12 -6.79
C LEU A 50 4.68 -3.13 -6.52
N LEU A 51 4.66 -2.49 -5.34
CA LEU A 51 3.66 -1.46 -5.02
C LEU A 51 3.73 -0.27 -5.99
N SER A 52 4.94 0.16 -6.35
CA SER A 52 5.13 1.24 -7.34
C SER A 52 4.60 0.85 -8.71
N THR A 53 4.83 -0.38 -9.17
CA THR A 53 4.26 -0.90 -10.42
C THR A 53 2.73 -0.92 -10.35
N MET A 54 2.14 -1.39 -9.24
CA MET A 54 0.68 -1.39 -9.07
C MET A 54 0.11 0.03 -9.03
N ASN A 55 0.79 0.97 -8.36
CA ASN A 55 0.40 2.38 -8.36
C ASN A 55 0.34 2.94 -9.79
N GLU A 56 1.38 2.75 -10.59
CA GLU A 56 1.42 3.24 -11.98
C GLU A 56 0.38 2.55 -12.87
N LEU A 57 0.06 1.28 -12.61
CA LEU A 57 -0.98 0.54 -13.32
C LEU A 57 -2.37 1.14 -13.07
N TYR A 58 -2.73 1.35 -11.81
CA TYR A 58 -4.04 1.91 -11.44
C TYR A 58 -4.16 3.42 -11.69
N CYS A 59 -3.06 4.16 -11.73
CA CYS A 59 -3.04 5.55 -12.18
C CYS A 59 -3.12 5.71 -13.71
N GLY A 60 -3.11 4.61 -14.48
CA GLY A 60 -3.30 4.66 -15.93
C GLY A 60 -2.06 5.09 -16.71
N SER A 61 -0.86 4.93 -16.16
CA SER A 61 0.42 5.31 -16.80
C SER A 61 0.84 4.34 -17.90
N ARG A 62 0.00 4.16 -18.94
CA ARG A 62 0.13 3.14 -19.99
C ARG A 62 1.51 3.08 -20.63
N ASP A 63 2.09 4.23 -20.97
CA ASP A 63 3.40 4.32 -21.64
C ASP A 63 4.53 3.67 -20.83
N LEU A 64 4.43 3.64 -19.49
CA LEU A 64 5.42 2.96 -18.65
C LEU A 64 5.41 1.44 -18.83
N PHE A 65 4.32 0.87 -19.35
CA PHE A 65 4.14 -0.55 -19.54
C PHE A 65 4.45 -1.02 -20.97
N ASP A 66 4.98 -0.14 -21.83
CA ASP A 66 5.35 -0.48 -23.20
C ASP A 66 6.28 -1.71 -23.28
N GLY A 67 5.83 -2.73 -24.01
CA GLY A 67 6.55 -3.99 -24.20
C GLY A 67 6.52 -4.92 -22.99
N LEU A 68 5.68 -4.66 -21.99
CA LEU A 68 5.38 -5.59 -20.90
C LEU A 68 4.08 -6.34 -21.19
N TRP A 69 3.97 -7.57 -20.69
CA TRP A 69 2.84 -8.47 -20.95
C TRP A 69 1.48 -7.84 -20.61
N ILE A 70 1.40 -7.06 -19.54
CA ILE A 70 0.13 -6.49 -19.05
C ILE A 70 -0.40 -5.36 -19.93
N GLN A 71 0.43 -4.78 -20.79
CA GLN A 71 0.06 -3.64 -21.64
C GLN A 71 -1.22 -3.93 -22.44
N ASP A 72 -1.32 -5.13 -23.00
CA ASP A 72 -2.44 -5.55 -23.84
C ASP A 72 -3.57 -6.26 -23.06
N GLN A 73 -3.38 -6.46 -21.76
CA GLN A 73 -4.29 -7.24 -20.91
C GLN A 73 -5.06 -6.35 -19.92
N TRP A 74 -4.59 -5.13 -19.69
CA TRP A 74 -5.19 -4.19 -18.78
C TRP A 74 -6.20 -3.28 -19.48
N ASP A 75 -7.38 -3.12 -18.89
CA ASP A 75 -8.35 -2.12 -19.34
C ASP A 75 -7.97 -0.73 -18.78
N TRP A 76 -7.17 -0.02 -19.59
CA TRP A 76 -6.63 1.29 -19.25
C TRP A 76 -7.67 2.40 -19.06
N GLU A 77 -8.91 2.20 -19.51
CA GLU A 77 -9.97 3.19 -19.37
C GLU A 77 -10.83 2.87 -18.14
N GLN A 78 -11.25 1.61 -17.99
CA GLN A 78 -12.22 1.23 -16.96
C GLN A 78 -11.60 0.86 -15.62
N LEU A 79 -10.31 0.52 -15.55
CA LEU A 79 -9.64 0.09 -14.32
C LEU A 79 -8.81 1.18 -13.65
N GLN A 80 -8.83 2.42 -14.15
CA GLN A 80 -8.18 3.53 -13.45
C GLN A 80 -8.86 3.78 -12.11
N ARG A 81 -8.08 3.87 -11.04
CA ARG A 81 -8.61 4.08 -9.69
C ARG A 81 -7.73 5.10 -8.94
N PRO A 82 -8.33 5.97 -8.11
CA PRO A 82 -7.58 6.73 -7.13
C PRO A 82 -6.80 5.77 -6.22
N VAL A 83 -5.48 5.92 -6.20
CA VAL A 83 -4.60 5.15 -5.32
C VAL A 83 -4.36 5.97 -4.06
N ILE A 84 -4.44 5.38 -2.87
CA ILE A 84 -3.92 5.93 -1.61
C ILE A 84 -2.73 5.05 -1.21
N TRP A 85 -1.55 5.65 -1.04
CA TRP A 85 -0.33 4.93 -0.75
C TRP A 85 0.30 5.37 0.57
N LEU A 86 0.05 4.58 1.62
CA LEU A 86 0.56 4.81 2.96
C LEU A 86 1.94 4.17 3.14
N LYS A 87 2.96 4.98 3.42
CA LYS A 87 4.36 4.55 3.56
C LYS A 87 4.85 4.76 4.99
N PHE A 88 4.91 3.68 5.75
CA PHE A 88 5.36 3.71 7.16
C PHE A 88 6.87 3.82 7.31
N ALA A 89 7.63 3.60 6.23
CA ALA A 89 9.08 3.78 6.17
C ALA A 89 9.56 5.23 6.32
N SER A 90 8.65 6.21 6.32
CA SER A 90 9.00 7.63 6.30
C SER A 90 9.68 8.10 7.60
N GLN A 91 10.68 8.97 7.46
CA GLN A 91 11.40 9.54 8.61
C GLN A 91 10.48 10.33 9.55
N GLY A 92 9.39 10.90 9.03
CA GLY A 92 8.45 11.70 9.80
C GLY A 92 7.79 10.94 10.96
N ILE A 93 7.46 9.66 10.78
CA ILE A 93 6.88 8.83 11.85
C ILE A 93 7.87 8.64 13.01
N ARG A 94 9.15 8.49 12.69
CA ARG A 94 10.21 8.34 13.71
C ARG A 94 10.42 9.63 14.50
N THR A 95 10.36 10.78 13.85
CA THR A 95 10.68 12.08 14.48
C THR A 95 9.49 12.70 15.21
N MET A 96 8.27 12.55 14.71
CA MET A 96 7.07 13.20 15.26
C MET A 96 6.22 12.27 16.15
N GLY A 97 6.52 10.97 16.16
CA GLY A 97 5.69 9.95 16.79
C GLY A 97 4.57 9.44 15.88
N LEU A 98 4.02 8.27 16.22
CA LEU A 98 3.10 7.54 15.34
C LEU A 98 1.82 8.31 15.03
N LEU A 99 1.16 8.89 16.03
CA LEU A 99 -0.12 9.59 15.83
C LEU A 99 0.02 10.80 14.89
N ALA A 100 0.99 11.68 15.17
CA ALA A 100 1.26 12.85 14.32
C ALA A 100 1.73 12.43 12.92
N GLY A 101 2.56 11.38 12.83
CA GLY A 101 3.00 10.82 11.56
C GLY A 101 1.84 10.27 10.72
N LEU A 102 0.87 9.59 11.33
CA LEU A 102 -0.35 9.12 10.65
C LEU A 102 -1.18 10.29 10.13
N GLN A 103 -1.45 11.31 10.95
CA GLN A 103 -2.21 12.47 10.50
C GLN A 103 -1.55 13.17 9.31
N HIS A 104 -0.23 13.41 9.41
CA HIS A 104 0.52 14.03 8.32
C HIS A 104 0.49 13.19 7.03
N MET A 105 0.56 11.85 7.16
CA MET A 105 0.47 10.94 6.02
C MET A 105 -0.90 11.02 5.34
N LEU A 106 -1.98 11.04 6.12
CA LEU A 106 -3.34 11.20 5.60
C LEU A 106 -3.53 12.56 4.91
N ASP A 107 -3.06 13.64 5.53
CA ASP A 107 -3.19 14.99 4.98
C ASP A 107 -2.38 15.13 3.67
N SER A 108 -1.20 14.49 3.59
CA SER A 108 -0.39 14.45 2.36
C SER A 108 -1.10 13.71 1.23
N GLU A 109 -1.69 12.56 1.51
CA GLU A 109 -2.42 11.78 0.52
C GLU A 109 -3.71 12.48 0.08
N ALA A 110 -4.42 13.11 1.01
CA ALA A 110 -5.58 13.92 0.71
C ALA A 110 -5.22 15.09 -0.21
N LYS A 111 -4.13 15.81 0.09
CA LYS A 111 -3.62 16.89 -0.77
C LYS A 111 -3.27 16.37 -2.16
N ARG A 112 -2.59 15.23 -2.28
CA ARG A 112 -2.21 14.63 -3.57
C ARG A 112 -3.44 14.25 -4.41
N LEU A 113 -4.49 13.77 -3.76
CA LEU A 113 -5.75 13.38 -4.39
C LEU A 113 -6.76 14.53 -4.51
N ASN A 114 -6.39 15.75 -4.11
CA ASN A 114 -7.28 16.92 -4.05
C ASN A 114 -8.56 16.68 -3.22
N VAL A 115 -8.45 15.92 -2.14
CA VAL A 115 -9.51 15.65 -1.17
C VAL A 115 -9.38 16.60 0.02
N VAL A 116 -10.51 17.20 0.41
CA VAL A 116 -10.59 17.99 1.64
C VAL A 116 -11.07 17.11 2.79
N LEU A 117 -10.26 17.00 3.83
CA LEU A 117 -10.58 16.28 5.06
C LEU A 117 -11.11 17.23 6.13
N THR A 118 -12.08 16.78 6.91
CA THR A 118 -12.74 17.56 7.97
C THR A 118 -12.67 16.86 9.33
N GLU A 119 -12.54 15.54 9.32
CA GLU A 119 -12.35 14.75 10.53
C GLU A 119 -11.00 15.06 11.21
N GLN A 120 -11.01 15.06 12.54
CA GLN A 120 -9.81 15.34 13.35
C GLN A 120 -9.17 14.05 13.90
N ASP A 121 -9.99 13.07 14.25
CA ASP A 121 -9.52 11.75 14.67
C ASP A 121 -8.84 11.03 13.49
N PHE A 122 -7.69 10.41 13.73
CA PHE A 122 -6.89 9.81 12.67
C PHE A 122 -7.58 8.61 11.99
N SER A 123 -8.36 7.82 12.73
CA SER A 123 -9.10 6.69 12.19
C SER A 123 -10.28 7.18 11.36
N LEU A 124 -11.07 8.12 11.86
CA LEU A 124 -12.18 8.73 11.11
C LEU A 124 -11.70 9.49 9.88
N LYS A 125 -10.58 10.21 10.00
CA LYS A 125 -9.92 10.89 8.88
C LYS A 125 -9.47 9.92 7.80
N PHE A 126 -8.95 8.74 8.17
CA PHE A 126 -8.60 7.72 7.19
C PHE A 126 -9.83 7.18 6.46
N ARG A 127 -10.92 6.90 7.19
CA ARG A 127 -12.21 6.51 6.61
C ARG A 127 -12.74 7.59 5.65
N GLU A 128 -12.67 8.84 6.06
CA GLU A 128 -13.09 9.99 5.26
C GLU A 128 -12.27 10.09 3.96
N LEU A 129 -10.94 9.94 4.06
CA LEU A 129 -10.05 9.92 2.90
C LEU A 129 -10.42 8.81 1.92
N ILE A 130 -10.62 7.58 2.40
CA ILE A 130 -11.03 6.44 1.57
C ILE A 130 -12.33 6.76 0.82
N LYS A 131 -13.36 7.19 1.56
CA LYS A 131 -14.69 7.44 1.01
C LYS A 131 -14.69 8.60 0.00
N LYS A 132 -14.03 9.72 0.33
CA LYS A 132 -13.99 10.89 -0.55
C LYS A 132 -13.12 10.66 -1.77
N ALA A 133 -12.00 9.96 -1.63
CA ALA A 133 -11.15 9.62 -2.76
C ALA A 133 -11.85 8.66 -3.73
N ALA A 134 -12.67 7.71 -3.24
CA ALA A 134 -13.39 6.77 -4.09
C ALA A 134 -14.35 7.45 -5.07
N GLY A 135 -15.04 8.51 -4.63
CA GLY A 135 -16.10 9.16 -5.42
C GLY A 135 -17.18 8.15 -5.82
N ASP A 136 -17.51 8.11 -7.11
CA ASP A 136 -18.43 7.13 -7.70
C ASP A 136 -17.75 5.79 -8.10
N SER A 137 -16.44 5.70 -7.89
CA SER A 137 -15.63 4.52 -8.19
C SER A 137 -15.24 3.80 -6.89
N LYS A 138 -13.99 3.32 -6.82
CA LYS A 138 -13.39 2.70 -5.64
C LYS A 138 -11.93 3.12 -5.56
N VAL A 139 -11.31 2.98 -4.39
CA VAL A 139 -9.88 3.26 -4.19
C VAL A 139 -9.03 2.00 -4.22
N VAL A 140 -7.78 2.18 -4.58
CA VAL A 140 -6.71 1.20 -4.34
C VAL A 140 -5.91 1.66 -3.13
N LEU A 141 -5.83 0.83 -2.10
CA LEU A 141 -5.07 1.07 -0.89
C LEU A 141 -3.77 0.27 -0.93
N LEU A 142 -2.64 0.97 -1.01
CA LEU A 142 -1.31 0.40 -0.92
C LEU A 142 -0.69 0.78 0.43
N ILE A 143 -0.31 -0.21 1.24
CA ILE A 143 0.27 -0.01 2.56
C ILE A 143 1.66 -0.63 2.59
N ASP A 144 2.69 0.21 2.66
CA ASP A 144 4.09 -0.22 2.70
C ASP A 144 4.65 -0.17 4.12
N GLU A 145 5.29 -1.27 4.53
CA GLU A 145 5.89 -1.50 5.85
C GLU A 145 4.94 -1.25 7.06
N TYR A 146 3.70 -1.77 7.00
CA TYR A 146 2.67 -1.54 8.04
C TYR A 146 3.11 -1.80 9.49
N ASP A 147 4.03 -2.75 9.69
CA ASP A 147 4.50 -3.23 10.99
C ASP A 147 5.74 -2.49 11.49
N LYS A 148 6.28 -1.56 10.69
CA LYS A 148 7.50 -0.84 11.01
C LYS A 148 7.46 -0.11 12.36
N PRO A 149 6.38 0.62 12.74
CA PRO A 149 6.35 1.30 14.04
C PRO A 149 6.47 0.35 15.23
N ILE A 150 6.11 -0.93 15.07
CA ILE A 150 6.27 -1.96 16.10
C ILE A 150 7.68 -2.54 16.01
N ILE A 151 8.12 -2.95 14.81
CA ILE A 151 9.41 -3.61 14.60
C ILE A 151 10.59 -2.73 15.02
N ASP A 152 10.51 -1.43 14.74
CA ASP A 152 11.58 -0.49 15.08
C ASP A 152 11.67 -0.21 16.60
N ASN A 153 10.70 -0.67 17.39
CA ASN A 153 10.62 -0.46 18.83
C ASN A 153 10.58 -1.78 19.62
N LEU A 154 11.01 -2.91 19.04
CA LEU A 154 11.02 -4.21 19.73
C LEU A 154 11.91 -4.23 20.97
N ASP A 155 12.92 -3.36 21.04
CA ASP A 155 13.78 -3.19 22.22
C ASP A 155 13.10 -2.37 23.33
N HIS A 156 11.93 -1.77 23.07
CA HIS A 156 11.14 -0.99 24.02
C HIS A 156 9.67 -1.42 23.99
N ILE A 157 9.40 -2.56 24.65
CA ILE A 157 8.11 -3.27 24.62
C ILE A 157 6.88 -2.36 24.89
N PRO A 158 6.86 -1.49 25.92
CA PRO A 158 5.68 -0.66 26.18
C PRO A 158 5.31 0.28 25.01
N LEU A 159 6.30 0.76 24.27
CA LEU A 159 6.06 1.61 23.09
C LEU A 159 5.63 0.78 21.89
N ALA A 160 6.19 -0.42 21.72
CA ALA A 160 5.75 -1.35 20.67
C ALA A 160 4.29 -1.78 20.87
N GLU A 161 3.86 -2.01 22.11
CA GLU A 161 2.47 -2.32 22.47
C GLU A 161 1.55 -1.12 22.23
N ALA A 162 1.92 0.08 22.71
CA ALA A 162 1.15 1.29 22.45
C ALA A 162 1.01 1.58 20.94
N ASN A 163 2.08 1.39 20.17
CA ASN A 163 2.04 1.54 18.71
C ASN A 163 1.13 0.49 18.05
N ARG A 164 1.12 -0.74 18.57
CA ARG A 164 0.21 -1.79 18.08
C ARG A 164 -1.25 -1.39 18.29
N ASP A 165 -1.60 -0.85 19.45
CA ASP A 165 -2.97 -0.44 19.76
C ASP A 165 -3.43 0.72 18.86
N VAL A 166 -2.56 1.70 18.64
CA VAL A 166 -2.81 2.80 17.68
C VAL A 166 -3.03 2.26 16.27
N LEU A 167 -2.18 1.35 15.78
CA LEU A 167 -2.33 0.75 14.46
C LEU A 167 -3.61 -0.08 14.35
N LYS A 168 -3.98 -0.82 15.41
CA LYS A 168 -5.25 -1.58 15.43
C LYS A 168 -6.45 -0.64 15.30
N SER A 169 -6.45 0.48 16.02
CA SER A 169 -7.50 1.50 15.87
C SER A 169 -7.51 2.08 14.44
N PHE A 170 -6.35 2.45 13.92
CA PHE A 170 -6.19 3.04 12.59
C PHE A 170 -6.75 2.16 11.49
N TYR A 171 -6.46 0.85 11.52
CA TYR A 171 -6.90 -0.09 10.50
C TYR A 171 -8.31 -0.64 10.71
N SER A 172 -8.93 -0.41 11.88
CA SER A 172 -10.28 -0.92 12.16
C SER A 172 -11.33 -0.39 11.17
N VAL A 173 -11.11 0.82 10.65
CA VAL A 173 -12.02 1.47 9.68
C VAL A 173 -12.05 0.81 8.31
N LEU A 174 -11.08 -0.04 7.98
CA LEU A 174 -11.03 -0.74 6.69
C LEU A 174 -12.24 -1.64 6.48
N LYS A 175 -12.75 -2.26 7.56
CA LYS A 175 -13.94 -3.12 7.49
C LYS A 175 -15.18 -2.34 7.03
N ASP A 176 -15.41 -1.17 7.63
CA ASP A 176 -16.54 -0.30 7.29
C ASP A 176 -16.35 0.46 5.97
N SER A 177 -15.12 0.41 5.42
CA SER A 177 -14.76 1.07 4.17
C SER A 177 -14.72 0.12 2.98
N ASP A 178 -14.97 -1.18 3.18
CA ASP A 178 -14.94 -2.22 2.14
C ASP A 178 -15.73 -1.86 0.86
N PRO A 179 -16.95 -1.26 0.93
CA PRO A 179 -17.69 -0.87 -0.28
C PRO A 179 -16.94 0.12 -1.19
N TYR A 180 -15.99 0.88 -0.62
CA TYR A 180 -15.20 1.89 -1.33
C TYR A 180 -13.85 1.37 -1.80
N ILE A 181 -13.46 0.14 -1.45
CA ILE A 181 -12.12 -0.40 -1.73
C ILE A 181 -12.21 -1.38 -2.91
N GLU A 182 -11.42 -1.12 -3.94
CA GLU A 182 -11.20 -2.04 -5.07
C GLU A 182 -10.13 -3.06 -4.72
N LEU A 183 -9.06 -2.59 -4.07
CA LEU A 183 -7.89 -3.38 -3.76
C LEU A 183 -7.25 -2.86 -2.47
N LEU A 184 -6.90 -3.76 -1.57
CA LEU A 184 -6.01 -3.51 -0.44
C LEU A 184 -4.77 -4.39 -0.58
N PHE A 185 -3.60 -3.77 -0.69
CA PHE A 185 -2.32 -4.47 -0.74
C PHE A 185 -1.41 -4.00 0.40
N ILE A 186 -1.13 -4.90 1.33
CA ILE A 186 -0.32 -4.62 2.51
C ILE A 186 1.00 -5.36 2.43
N THR A 187 2.08 -4.67 2.76
CA THR A 187 3.41 -5.27 2.83
C THR A 187 4.07 -5.00 4.17
N GLY A 188 4.92 -5.93 4.60
CA GLY A 188 5.68 -5.81 5.83
C GLY A 188 6.79 -6.84 5.93
N VAL A 189 7.34 -6.99 7.13
CA VAL A 189 8.42 -7.95 7.41
C VAL A 189 7.91 -9.13 8.25
N SER A 190 7.03 -8.88 9.21
CA SER A 190 6.51 -9.85 10.17
C SER A 190 5.04 -10.18 9.91
N ALA A 191 4.75 -11.46 9.73
CA ALA A 191 3.37 -11.95 9.70
C ALA A 191 2.72 -11.97 11.10
N PHE A 192 3.51 -11.90 12.19
CA PHE A 192 2.98 -11.87 13.55
C PHE A 192 2.11 -10.63 13.80
N SER A 193 2.56 -9.47 13.31
CA SER A 193 1.81 -8.22 13.43
C SER A 193 0.46 -8.29 12.69
N LYS A 194 0.34 -9.13 11.66
CA LYS A 194 -0.90 -9.32 10.89
C LYS A 194 -2.00 -9.87 11.78
N VAL A 195 -1.70 -10.91 12.55
CA VAL A 195 -2.65 -11.59 13.44
C VAL A 195 -3.16 -10.63 14.52
N SER A 196 -2.29 -9.73 15.02
CA SER A 196 -2.67 -8.77 16.06
C SER A 196 -3.41 -7.53 15.57
N ILE A 197 -3.11 -7.06 14.35
CA ILE A 197 -3.62 -5.77 13.83
C ILE A 197 -4.84 -5.97 12.94
N PHE A 198 -4.85 -7.04 12.15
CA PHE A 198 -5.88 -7.31 11.14
C PHE A 198 -6.77 -8.49 11.54
N SER A 199 -6.91 -8.76 12.84
CA SER A 199 -7.80 -9.83 13.35
C SER A 199 -9.22 -9.71 12.83
N ASP A 200 -9.66 -8.48 12.53
CA ASP A 200 -11.03 -8.17 12.14
C ASP A 200 -11.22 -8.16 10.60
N LEU A 201 -10.14 -8.35 9.83
CA LEU A 201 -10.16 -8.46 8.36
C LEU A 201 -10.15 -9.93 7.93
N ASN A 202 -11.34 -10.50 7.80
CA ASN A 202 -11.53 -11.94 7.52
C ASN A 202 -11.07 -12.40 6.12
N ASN A 203 -10.84 -11.49 5.17
CA ASN A 203 -10.61 -11.80 3.76
C ASN A 203 -9.16 -11.56 3.28
N LEU A 204 -8.20 -11.37 4.19
CA LEU A 204 -6.83 -10.98 3.84
C LEU A 204 -5.96 -12.19 3.43
N SER A 205 -5.80 -12.39 2.12
CA SER A 205 -4.99 -13.46 1.52
C SER A 205 -3.49 -13.25 1.76
N ASN A 206 -2.80 -14.25 2.33
CA ASN A 206 -1.36 -14.19 2.61
C ASN A 206 -0.53 -14.80 1.46
N LEU A 207 0.23 -13.95 0.76
CA LEU A 207 1.07 -14.32 -0.40
C LEU A 207 2.49 -14.73 -0.01
N THR A 208 2.83 -14.77 1.28
CA THR A 208 4.19 -15.02 1.76
C THR A 208 4.69 -16.43 1.41
N LEU A 209 3.79 -17.41 1.42
CA LEU A 209 4.07 -18.83 1.26
C LEU A 209 3.36 -19.47 0.06
N SER A 210 2.80 -18.67 -0.86
CA SER A 210 2.29 -19.20 -2.13
C SER A 210 3.48 -19.64 -2.98
N ILE A 211 3.85 -20.91 -2.85
CA ILE A 211 4.75 -21.58 -3.79
C ILE A 211 3.95 -21.74 -5.08
N HIS A 212 4.18 -20.85 -6.04
CA HIS A 212 3.87 -21.12 -7.45
C HIS A 212 5.06 -21.84 -8.07
#